data_AF-A0A4Q5SY89-F1
#
_entry.id   AF-A0A4Q5SY89-F1
#
_cell.length_a   1.000
_cell.length_b   1.000
_cell.length_c   1.000
_cell.angle_alpha   90.00
_cell.angle_beta   90.00
_cell.angle_gamma   90.00
#
_symmetry.space_group_name_H-M   'P 1'
#
loop_
_entity.id
_entity.type
_entity.pdbx_description
1 polymer ?
#
loop_
_entity_poly.entity_id
_entity_poly.type
_entity_poly.pdbx_seq_one_letter_code
_entity_poly.pdbx_strand_id
1 'polypeptide(L)'
;MAQPPSFVILPDRDRKLLRISLRGFWDDAVMADYMTAVRVGMRDLQQSGGCCGILIDMIDFAIQPKNIAEGHAENLRRVRT
;
A
#
# COMPACT_ATOMS: atom_id res chain seq x y z
N MET A 1 23.21 -5.06 4.52
CA MET A 1 22.25 -5.18 5.64
C MET A 1 20.85 -5.09 5.06
N ALA A 2 19.93 -5.97 5.43
CA ALA A 2 18.54 -5.86 4.98
C ALA A 2 17.91 -4.59 5.59
N GLN A 3 17.20 -3.78 4.79
CA GLN A 3 16.46 -2.63 5.30
C GLN A 3 15.30 -3.10 6.21
N PRO A 4 14.96 -2.36 7.28
CA PRO A 4 13.83 -2.70 8.12
C PRO A 4 12.51 -2.64 7.33
N PRO A 5 11.55 -3.52 7.63
CA PRO A 5 10.24 -3.49 6.99
C PRO A 5 9.53 -2.18 7.29
N SER A 6 9.05 -1.51 6.25
CA SER A 6 8.26 -0.29 6.40
C SER A 6 7.42 -0.01 5.16
N PHE A 7 6.40 0.82 5.34
CA PHE A 7 5.62 1.39 4.25
C PHE A 7 5.32 2.86 4.51
N VAL A 8 5.08 3.60 3.44
CA VAL A 8 4.57 4.97 3.47
C VAL A 8 3.40 5.07 2.52
N ILE A 9 2.29 5.65 2.98
CA ILE A 9 1.08 5.85 2.18
C ILE A 9 0.71 7.33 2.21
N LEU A 10 0.64 7.94 1.04
CA LEU A 10 0.38 9.37 0.86
C LEU A 10 -0.80 9.55 -0.11
N PRO A 11 -1.97 9.99 0.38
CA PRO A 11 -3.05 10.49 -0.46
C PRO A 11 -2.63 11.78 -1.19
N ASP A 12 -2.64 11.77 -2.51
CA ASP A 12 -2.48 12.95 -3.36
C ASP A 12 -3.85 13.35 -3.90
N ARG A 13 -4.51 14.29 -3.21
CA ARG A 13 -5.88 14.70 -3.49
C ARG A 13 -6.00 15.44 -4.82
N ASP A 14 -5.01 16.27 -5.14
CA ASP A 14 -4.99 17.06 -6.37
C ASP A 14 -4.91 16.16 -7.61
N ARG A 15 -4.11 15.09 -7.53
CA ARG A 15 -3.96 14.12 -8.62
C ARG A 15 -4.91 12.95 -8.52
N LYS A 16 -5.70 12.85 -7.44
CA LYS A 16 -6.55 11.70 -7.11
C LYS A 16 -5.78 10.38 -7.12
N LEU A 17 -4.59 10.37 -6.54
CA LEU A 17 -3.71 9.20 -6.52
C LEU A 17 -3.39 8.78 -5.09
N LEU A 18 -3.38 7.47 -4.84
CA LEU A 18 -2.76 6.93 -3.62
C LEU A 18 -1.32 6.53 -3.93
N ARG A 19 -0.35 7.19 -3.30
CA ARG A 19 1.06 6.86 -3.46
C ARG A 19 1.50 5.95 -2.32
N ILE A 20 2.12 4.83 -2.66
CA ILE A 20 2.57 3.81 -1.73
C ILE A 20 4.05 3.54 -1.97
N SER A 21 4.86 3.54 -0.92
CA SER A 21 6.25 3.09 -0.97
C SER A 21 6.44 1.94 0.00
N LEU A 22 7.06 0.85 -0.45
CA LEU A 22 7.25 -0.39 0.29
C LEU A 22 8.73 -0.71 0.45
N ARG A 23 9.15 -1.13 1.64
CA ARG A 23 10.55 -1.47 1.93
C ARG A 23 10.68 -2.71 2.81
N GLY A 24 11.78 -3.44 2.63
CA GLY A 24 12.18 -4.54 3.48
C GLY A 24 11.39 -5.82 3.27
N PHE A 25 11.54 -6.77 4.21
CA PHE A 25 10.89 -8.08 4.19
C PHE A 25 9.82 -8.14 5.27
N TRP A 26 8.58 -8.46 4.88
CA TRP A 26 7.41 -8.26 5.73
C TRP A 26 6.96 -9.56 6.38
N ASP A 27 6.35 -9.40 7.56
CA ASP A 27 5.55 -10.41 8.22
C ASP A 27 4.05 -10.05 8.14
N ASP A 28 3.22 -10.90 8.73
CA ASP A 28 1.77 -10.71 8.74
C ASP A 28 1.33 -9.47 9.54
N ALA A 29 2.13 -9.05 10.54
CA ALA A 29 1.82 -7.87 11.34
C ALA A 29 2.00 -6.59 10.51
N VAL A 30 3.14 -6.45 9.82
CA VAL A 30 3.40 -5.34 8.90
C VAL A 30 2.35 -5.31 7.78
N MET A 31 1.94 -6.46 7.27
CA MET A 31 0.86 -6.56 6.29
C MET A 31 -0.48 -6.04 6.85
N ALA A 32 -0.83 -6.39 8.09
CA ALA A 32 -2.07 -5.93 8.71
C ALA A 32 -2.11 -4.40 8.88
N ASP A 33 -1.00 -3.81 9.31
CA ASP A 33 -0.86 -2.36 9.44
C ASP A 33 -0.93 -1.66 8.09
N TYR A 34 -0.23 -2.21 7.09
CA TYR A 34 -0.28 -1.74 5.71
C TYR A 34 -1.71 -1.74 5.16
N MET A 35 -2.46 -2.84 5.32
CA MET A 35 -3.86 -2.94 4.87
C MET A 35 -4.73 -1.85 5.49
N THR A 36 -4.55 -1.61 6.80
CA THR A 36 -5.29 -0.57 7.52
C THR A 36 -4.97 0.81 6.96
N ALA A 37 -3.70 1.11 6.73
CA ALA A 37 -3.25 2.39 6.19
C ALA A 37 -3.73 2.61 4.74
N VAL A 38 -3.75 1.58 3.88
CA VAL A 38 -4.32 1.66 2.52
C VAL A 38 -5.79 2.05 2.58
N ARG A 39 -6.58 1.38 3.43
CA ARG A 39 -8.02 1.66 3.57
C ARG A 39 -8.27 3.09 4.06
N VAL A 40 -7.48 3.58 5.00
CA VAL A 40 -7.56 4.96 5.49
C VAL A 40 -7.25 5.96 4.35
N GLY A 41 -6.16 5.75 3.63
CA GLY A 41 -5.78 6.63 2.52
C GLY A 41 -6.79 6.63 1.37
N MET A 42 -7.36 5.47 1.04
CA MET A 42 -8.42 5.39 0.03
C MET A 42 -9.70 6.10 0.47
N ARG A 43 -10.09 5.99 1.73
CA ARG A 43 -11.25 6.71 2.28
C ARG A 43 -11.04 8.22 2.22
N ASP A 44 -9.85 8.70 2.54
CA ASP A 44 -9.49 10.12 2.43
C ASP A 44 -9.65 10.65 1.00
N LEU A 45 -9.18 9.90 0.01
CA LEU A 45 -9.36 10.25 -1.41
C LEU A 45 -10.81 10.20 -1.85
N GLN A 46 -11.58 9.19 -1.42
CA GLN A 46 -13.02 9.10 -1.72
C GLN A 46 -13.77 10.33 -1.22
N GLN A 47 -13.46 10.82 -0.01
CA GLN A 47 -14.06 12.04 0.55
C GLN A 47 -13.62 13.31 -0.18
N SER A 48 -12.49 13.28 -0.87
CA SER A 48 -11.89 14.43 -1.57
C SER A 48 -12.19 14.47 -3.08
N GLY A 49 -13.10 13.63 -3.58
CA GLY A 49 -13.48 13.60 -5.00
C GLY A 49 -12.98 12.40 -5.80
N GLY A 50 -12.55 11.33 -5.12
CA GLY A 50 -12.27 10.01 -5.67
C GLY A 50 -10.79 9.66 -5.78
N CYS A 51 -10.52 8.43 -6.22
CA CYS A 51 -9.18 7.91 -6.51
C CYS A 51 -9.15 7.37 -7.95
N CYS A 52 -8.27 7.92 -8.78
CA CYS A 52 -8.07 7.51 -10.17
C CYS A 52 -7.05 6.38 -10.30
N GLY A 53 -6.17 6.19 -9.31
CA GLY A 53 -5.15 5.16 -9.37
C GLY A 53 -4.28 5.06 -8.13
N ILE A 54 -3.51 3.96 -8.08
CA ILE A 54 -2.54 3.69 -7.01
C ILE A 54 -1.16 3.59 -7.67
N LEU A 55 -0.21 4.37 -7.18
CA LEU A 55 1.18 4.31 -7.61
C LEU A 55 2.00 3.64 -6.51
N ILE A 56 2.70 2.56 -6.86
CA ILE A 56 3.45 1.75 -5.90
C ILE A 56 4.93 1.75 -6.27
N ASP A 57 5.74 2.26 -5.35
CA ASP A 57 7.19 2.15 -5.37
C ASP A 57 7.62 0.91 -4.57
N MET A 58 8.24 -0.03 -5.27
CA MET A 58 8.68 -1.33 -4.74
C MET A 58 10.20 -1.52 -4.87
N ILE A 59 10.96 -0.45 -5.14
CA ILE A 59 12.40 -0.56 -5.43
C ILE A 59 13.20 -1.22 -4.29
N ASP A 60 12.79 -0.96 -3.04
CA ASP A 60 13.39 -1.49 -1.82
C ASP A 60 12.57 -2.63 -1.20
N PHE A 61 11.57 -3.15 -1.91
CA PHE A 61 10.72 -4.22 -1.44
C PHE A 61 11.36 -5.58 -1.76
N ALA A 62 11.79 -6.29 -0.72
CA ALA A 62 12.44 -7.58 -0.88
C ALA A 62 11.47 -8.61 -1.52
N ILE A 63 12.02 -9.68 -2.12
CA ILE A 63 11.21 -10.83 -2.52
C ILE A 63 10.50 -11.36 -1.28
N GLN A 64 9.18 -11.41 -1.33
CA GLN A 64 8.34 -11.75 -0.18
C GLN A 64 7.89 -13.22 -0.18
N PRO A 65 7.47 -13.74 0.98
CA PRO A 65 6.69 -14.96 1.07
C PRO A 65 5.39 -14.86 0.25
N LYS A 66 4.90 -16.01 -0.24
CA LYS A 66 3.70 -16.10 -1.09
C LYS A 66 2.48 -15.41 -0.46
N ASN A 67 2.21 -15.65 0.82
CA ASN A 67 1.08 -15.05 1.56
C ASN A 67 1.12 -13.52 1.54
N ILE A 68 2.32 -12.93 1.67
CA ILE A 68 2.52 -11.48 1.66
C ILE A 68 2.32 -10.94 0.24
N ALA A 69 2.91 -11.58 -0.77
CA ALA A 69 2.77 -11.16 -2.17
C ALA A 69 1.31 -11.23 -2.66
N GLU A 70 0.62 -12.35 -2.39
CA GLU A 70 -0.78 -12.54 -2.76
C GLU A 70 -1.71 -11.64 -1.94
N GLY A 71 -1.45 -11.50 -0.64
CA GLY A 71 -2.19 -10.60 0.24
C GLY A 71 -2.10 -9.15 -0.24
N HIS A 72 -0.91 -8.68 -0.62
CA HIS A 72 -0.73 -7.34 -1.18
C HIS A 72 -1.59 -7.14 -2.44
N ALA A 73 -1.51 -8.05 -3.41
CA ALA A 73 -2.24 -7.95 -4.66
C ALA A 73 -3.77 -7.99 -4.46
N GLU A 74 -4.26 -8.90 -3.61
CA GLU A 74 -5.68 -9.05 -3.31
C GLU A 74 -6.25 -7.81 -2.63
N ASN A 75 -5.52 -7.21 -1.70
CA ASN A 75 -5.97 -5.99 -1.02
C ASN A 75 -6.11 -4.80 -1.98
N LEU A 76 -5.18 -4.64 -2.92
CA LEU A 76 -5.26 -3.58 -3.91
C LEU A 76 -6.46 -3.73 -4.84
N ARG A 77 -6.87 -4.97 -5.16
CA ARG A 77 -8.10 -5.21 -5.94
C ARG A 77 -9.34 -4.78 -5.16
N ARG A 78 -9.43 -5.14 -3.87
CA ARG A 78 -10.58 -4.85 -3.02
C ARG A 78 -10.82 -3.37 -2.79
N VAL A 79 -9.75 -2.58 -2.64
CA VAL A 79 -9.89 -1.14 -2.39
C VAL A 79 -10.16 -0.33 -3.65
N ARG A 80 -10.01 -0.92 -4.85
CA ARG A 80 -10.32 -0.28 -6.13
C ARG A 80 -11.81 -0.38 -6.49
N THR A 81 -12.50 -1.40 -6.01
CA THR A 81 -13.97 -1.58 -6.09
C THR A 81 -14.68 -0.70 -5.07
#